data_AF-A0A6I4KVG1-F1
#
_entry.id   AF-A0A6I4KVG1-F1
#
_cell.length_a   1.000
_cell.length_b   1.000
_cell.length_c   1.000
_cell.angle_alpha   90.00
_cell.angle_beta   90.00
_cell.angle_gamma   90.00
#
_symmetry.space_group_name_H-M   'P 1'
#
loop_
_entity.id
_entity.type
_entity.pdbx_description
1 polymer ?
#
loop_
_entity_poly.entity_id
_entity_poly.type
_entity_poly.pdbx_seq_one_letter_code
_entity_poly.pdbx_strand_id
1 'polypeptide(L)'
;MRIFLLFYLRDLFNFCRFGFNSPRALALMFVDPRAIQLVQAQRLHKRKDAGRVVAGDWDRCVEPLAAMDKHRVIYQKVKQNLSWEEAGIFEIYKDTQKYPLQENIARHNKLSELIEYLRQGGKFLTRREIQPGNFREDGGVLVHVGREGELIFSGNGYHRLAIAQALELPSIPVALGVVHAEAVRSGKLRELMQHPRA
;
A
#
# COMPACT_ATOMS: atom_id res chain seq x y z
N MET A 1 -16.61 -10.85 8.14
CA MET A 1 -16.67 -10.90 9.62
C MET A 1 -15.55 -11.75 10.25
N ARG A 2 -15.38 -13.04 9.90
CA ARG A 2 -14.36 -13.94 10.51
C ARG A 2 -12.91 -13.43 10.46
N ILE A 3 -12.50 -12.77 9.37
CA ILE A 3 -11.10 -12.30 9.22
C ILE A 3 -10.75 -11.14 10.16
N PHE A 4 -11.71 -10.29 10.51
CA PHE A 4 -11.45 -9.16 11.42
C PHE A 4 -11.31 -9.62 12.87
N LEU A 5 -12.04 -10.66 13.28
CA LEU A 5 -11.83 -11.29 14.59
C LEU A 5 -10.41 -11.83 14.74
N LEU A 6 -9.87 -12.47 13.69
CA LEU A 6 -8.48 -12.94 13.67
C LEU A 6 -7.47 -11.79 13.78
N PHE A 7 -7.80 -10.61 13.23
CA PHE A 7 -6.97 -9.42 13.40
C PHE A 7 -6.99 -8.90 14.83
N TYR A 8 -8.16 -8.78 15.46
CA TYR A 8 -8.24 -8.35 16.86
C TYR A 8 -7.52 -9.30 17.81
N LEU A 9 -7.68 -10.62 17.64
CA LEU A 9 -6.94 -11.61 18.43
C LEU A 9 -5.42 -11.49 18.24
N ARG A 10 -4.98 -11.24 17.01
CA ARG A 10 -3.57 -11.01 16.69
C ARG A 10 -3.04 -9.74 17.33
N ASP A 11 -3.81 -8.65 17.28
CA ASP A 11 -3.42 -7.39 17.90
C ASP A 11 -3.28 -7.55 19.42
N LEU A 12 -4.19 -8.30 20.05
CA LEU A 12 -4.10 -8.60 21.48
C LEU A 12 -2.86 -9.43 21.79
N PHE A 13 -2.58 -10.47 21.01
CA PHE A 13 -1.37 -11.28 21.17
C PHE A 13 -0.09 -10.43 21.01
N ASN A 14 -0.07 -9.57 19.98
CA ASN A 14 1.04 -8.66 19.73
C ASN A 14 1.20 -7.65 20.87
N PHE A 15 0.11 -7.13 21.42
CA PHE A 15 0.13 -6.23 22.57
C PHE A 15 0.73 -6.92 23.80
N CYS A 16 0.31 -8.15 24.10
CA CYS A 16 0.89 -8.91 25.21
C CYS A 16 2.38 -9.20 25.01
N ARG A 17 2.83 -9.40 23.77
CA ARG A 17 4.22 -9.79 23.47
C ARG A 17 5.18 -8.60 23.29
N PHE A 18 4.72 -7.51 22.69
CA PHE A 18 5.55 -6.38 22.27
C PHE A 18 5.11 -5.03 22.88
N GLY A 19 4.05 -5.03 23.70
CA GLY A 19 3.57 -3.85 24.41
C GLY A 19 2.72 -2.90 23.56
N PHE A 20 2.61 -1.66 24.03
CA PHE A 20 1.70 -0.65 23.49
C PHE A 20 1.95 -0.28 22.02
N ASN A 21 3.22 -0.25 21.60
CA ASN A 21 3.62 0.09 20.23
C ASN A 21 3.70 -1.15 19.31
N SER A 22 3.02 -2.22 19.69
CA SER A 22 3.00 -3.46 18.92
C SER A 22 2.30 -3.28 17.56
N PRO A 23 2.73 -4.03 16.52
CA PRO A 23 2.12 -3.93 15.21
C PRO A 23 0.67 -4.38 15.27
N ARG A 24 -0.21 -3.56 14.68
CA ARG A 24 -1.64 -3.85 14.57
C ARG A 24 -2.00 -4.12 13.11
N ALA A 25 -2.82 -5.13 12.87
CA ALA A 25 -3.21 -5.52 11.52
C ALA A 25 -3.87 -4.35 10.77
N LEU A 26 -3.36 -4.03 9.57
CA LEU A 26 -3.88 -2.94 8.73
C LEU A 26 -3.90 -1.57 9.44
N ALA A 27 -3.01 -1.37 10.42
CA ALA A 27 -2.83 -0.06 11.04
C ALA A 27 -2.50 0.99 9.97
N LEU A 28 -3.08 2.18 10.12
CA LEU A 28 -2.76 3.32 9.26
C LEU A 28 -1.35 3.80 9.58
N MET A 29 -0.55 3.98 8.54
CA MET A 29 0.71 4.72 8.58
C MET A 29 0.72 5.76 7.47
N PHE A 30 1.34 6.90 7.73
CA PHE A 30 1.64 7.89 6.70
C PHE A 30 3.12 7.77 6.37
N VAL A 31 3.44 7.60 5.09
CA VAL A 31 4.82 7.41 4.64
C VAL A 31 5.09 8.27 3.42
N ASP A 32 6.35 8.64 3.20
CA ASP A 32 6.77 9.20 1.91
C ASP A 32 6.58 8.11 0.84
N PRO A 33 5.73 8.34 -0.19
CA PRO A 33 5.54 7.36 -1.25
C PRO A 33 6.85 6.98 -1.95
N ARG A 34 7.84 7.88 -2.02
CA ARG A 34 9.15 7.65 -2.63
C ARG A 34 10.05 6.73 -1.80
N ALA A 35 9.75 6.52 -0.52
CA ALA A 35 10.48 5.53 0.28
C ALA A 35 10.10 4.07 -0.09
N ILE A 36 8.98 3.88 -0.79
CA ILE A 36 8.52 2.55 -1.23
C ILE A 36 9.11 2.23 -2.60
N GLN A 37 10.29 1.59 -2.61
CA GLN A 37 11.02 1.23 -3.83
C GLN A 37 11.03 -0.27 -4.12
N LEU A 38 10.54 -1.09 -3.19
CA LEU A 38 10.58 -2.54 -3.26
C LEU A 38 9.16 -3.11 -3.33
N VAL A 39 9.00 -4.23 -4.04
CA VAL A 39 7.79 -5.05 -4.05
C VAL A 39 8.17 -6.49 -3.71
N GLN A 40 7.31 -7.23 -3.00
CA GLN A 40 7.57 -8.65 -2.75
C GLN A 40 7.63 -9.42 -4.09
N ALA A 41 8.74 -10.12 -4.35
CA ALA A 41 8.95 -10.88 -5.59
C ALA A 41 7.98 -12.07 -5.65
N GLN A 42 7.89 -12.78 -4.52
CA GLN A 42 6.90 -13.82 -4.30
C GLN A 42 5.81 -13.25 -3.39
N ARG A 43 4.53 -13.48 -3.72
CA ARG A 43 3.38 -13.06 -2.90
C ARG A 43 3.22 -13.91 -1.63
N LEU A 44 4.31 -14.01 -0.85
CA LEU A 44 4.44 -14.80 0.37
C LEU A 44 3.46 -14.29 1.44
N HIS A 45 3.37 -12.97 1.58
CA HIS A 45 2.51 -12.34 2.56
C HIS A 45 1.34 -11.62 1.88
N LYS A 46 0.15 -11.86 2.42
CA LYS A 46 -1.10 -11.29 1.90
C LYS A 46 -1.78 -10.47 2.98
N ARG A 47 -2.87 -9.81 2.61
CA ARG A 47 -3.71 -9.04 3.53
C ARG A 47 -4.07 -9.80 4.82
N LYS A 48 -4.34 -11.11 4.74
CA LYS A 48 -4.67 -11.95 5.92
C LYS A 48 -3.54 -12.05 6.94
N ASP A 49 -2.32 -11.77 6.53
CA ASP A 49 -1.10 -11.83 7.34
C ASP A 49 -0.77 -10.49 8.00
N ALA A 50 -1.53 -9.43 7.71
CA ALA A 50 -1.32 -8.10 8.27
C ALA A 50 -1.22 -8.11 9.81
N GLY A 51 -0.24 -7.39 10.36
CA GLY A 51 0.06 -7.37 11.78
C GLY A 51 0.85 -8.58 12.28
N ARG A 52 1.18 -9.58 11.46
CA ARG A 52 2.09 -10.65 11.92
C ARG A 52 3.51 -10.12 12.07
N VAL A 53 4.19 -10.57 13.11
CA VAL A 53 5.63 -10.38 13.30
C VAL A 53 6.33 -11.65 12.83
N VAL A 54 7.15 -11.54 11.79
CA VAL A 54 7.75 -12.69 11.08
C VAL A 54 9.27 -12.51 11.01
N ALA A 55 10.03 -13.51 11.44
CA ALA A 55 11.49 -13.54 11.29
C ALA A 55 11.89 -14.27 9.99
N GLY A 56 13.20 -14.39 9.75
CA GLY A 56 13.75 -15.06 8.57
C GLY A 56 14.05 -14.07 7.45
N ASP A 57 14.16 -14.57 6.21
CA ASP A 57 14.68 -13.78 5.08
C ASP A 57 13.61 -13.37 4.05
N TRP A 58 12.33 -13.37 4.46
CA TRP A 58 11.22 -13.04 3.56
C TRP A 58 11.31 -11.62 2.98
N ASP A 59 11.94 -10.70 3.71
CA ASP A 59 12.15 -9.29 3.33
C ASP A 59 13.26 -9.13 2.27
N ARG A 60 14.07 -10.16 2.03
CA ARG A 60 15.09 -10.20 0.97
C ARG A 60 14.55 -10.70 -0.37
N CYS A 61 13.42 -11.41 -0.35
CA CYS A 61 12.73 -11.89 -1.56
C CYS A 61 11.89 -10.78 -2.20
N VAL A 62 12.58 -9.74 -2.67
CA VAL A 62 11.98 -8.51 -3.21
C VAL A 62 12.50 -8.20 -4.61
N GLU A 63 11.70 -7.45 -5.35
CA GLU A 63 12.02 -6.89 -6.66
C GLU A 63 11.90 -5.36 -6.61
N PRO A 64 12.62 -4.62 -7.48
CA PRO A 64 12.38 -3.19 -7.66
C PRO A 64 10.93 -2.93 -8.06
N LEU A 65 10.26 -1.99 -7.39
CA LEU A 65 8.88 -1.60 -7.70
C LEU A 65 8.75 -1.13 -9.16
N ALA A 66 9.79 -0.49 -9.69
CA ALA A 66 9.87 -0.03 -11.08
C ALA A 66 9.76 -1.15 -12.12
N ALA A 67 10.03 -2.41 -11.74
CA ALA A 67 9.86 -3.58 -12.60
C ALA A 67 8.39 -4.01 -12.75
N MET A 68 7.48 -3.51 -11.90
CA MET A 68 6.06 -3.84 -11.96
C MET A 68 5.34 -3.04 -13.05
N ASP A 69 4.97 -3.67 -14.17
CA ASP A 69 4.29 -3.02 -15.30
C ASP A 69 3.07 -2.19 -14.92
N LYS A 70 2.23 -2.73 -14.05
CA LYS A 70 1.03 -2.05 -13.54
C LYS A 70 1.32 -0.77 -12.79
N HIS A 71 2.46 -0.70 -12.11
CA HIS A 71 2.90 0.52 -11.46
C HIS A 71 3.47 1.49 -12.49
N ARG A 72 4.39 1.01 -13.33
CA ARG A 72 5.09 1.79 -14.37
C ARG A 72 4.13 2.54 -15.30
N VAL A 73 3.11 1.85 -15.82
CA VAL A 73 2.13 2.47 -16.73
C VAL A 73 1.36 3.61 -16.06
N ILE A 74 0.89 3.41 -14.83
CA ILE A 74 0.16 4.46 -14.10
C ILE A 74 1.10 5.61 -13.76
N TYR A 75 2.34 5.32 -13.38
CA TYR A 75 3.35 6.34 -13.09
C TYR A 75 3.62 7.21 -14.33
N GLN A 76 3.91 6.58 -15.48
CA GLN A 76 4.18 7.28 -16.74
C GLN A 76 2.98 8.10 -17.20
N LYS A 77 1.78 7.53 -17.15
CA LYS A 77 0.53 8.26 -17.43
C LYS A 77 0.46 9.57 -16.68
N VAL A 78 0.71 9.52 -15.36
CA VAL A 78 0.52 10.68 -14.49
C VAL A 78 1.63 11.70 -14.71
N LYS A 79 2.88 11.22 -14.78
CA LYS A 79 4.07 12.06 -14.94
C LYS A 79 4.12 12.78 -16.29
N GLN A 80 3.69 12.10 -17.36
CA GLN A 80 3.70 12.63 -18.73
C GLN A 80 2.34 13.17 -19.19
N ASN A 81 1.32 13.13 -18.32
CA ASN A 81 -0.05 13.55 -18.62
C ASN A 81 -0.67 12.86 -19.86
N LEU A 82 -0.40 11.57 -20.04
CA LEU A 82 -0.93 10.78 -21.15
C LEU A 82 -2.41 10.43 -20.93
N SER A 83 -3.10 10.14 -22.04
CA SER A 83 -4.36 9.41 -22.00
C SER A 83 -4.16 7.99 -21.49
N TRP A 84 -5.25 7.34 -21.08
CA TRP A 84 -5.20 5.94 -20.66
C TRP A 84 -4.78 4.99 -21.80
N GLU A 85 -5.17 5.32 -23.03
CA GLU A 85 -4.82 4.59 -24.24
C GLU A 85 -3.33 4.67 -24.55
N GLU A 86 -2.77 5.88 -24.57
CA GLU A 86 -1.33 6.13 -24.81
C GLU A 86 -0.45 5.48 -23.74
N ALA A 87 -0.92 5.42 -22.50
CA ALA A 87 -0.21 4.76 -21.42
C ALA A 87 -0.15 3.22 -21.59
N GLY A 88 -0.90 2.63 -22.52
CA GLY A 88 -0.91 1.18 -22.76
C GLY A 88 -1.67 0.40 -21.68
N ILE A 89 -2.56 1.05 -20.92
CA ILE A 89 -3.25 0.39 -19.80
C ILE A 89 -4.14 -0.77 -20.26
N PHE A 90 -4.72 -0.66 -21.46
CA PHE A 90 -5.62 -1.68 -22.00
C PHE A 90 -4.88 -2.96 -22.39
N GLU A 91 -3.61 -2.88 -22.82
CA GLU A 91 -2.80 -4.06 -23.12
C GLU A 91 -2.48 -4.86 -21.86
N ILE A 92 -2.25 -4.20 -20.71
CA ILE A 92 -2.07 -4.87 -19.42
C ILE A 92 -3.31 -5.67 -18.98
N TYR A 93 -4.51 -5.20 -19.35
CA TYR A 93 -5.77 -5.81 -18.92
C TYR A 93 -6.39 -6.77 -19.94
N LYS A 94 -5.90 -6.76 -21.18
CA LYS A 94 -6.36 -7.61 -22.29
C LYS A 94 -6.44 -9.09 -21.90
N ASP A 95 -5.45 -9.56 -21.16
CA ASP A 95 -5.35 -10.97 -20.74
C ASP A 95 -6.11 -11.30 -19.46
N THR A 96 -6.58 -10.29 -18.71
CA THR A 96 -7.19 -10.54 -17.39
C THR A 96 -8.70 -10.72 -17.42
N GLN A 97 -9.40 -10.30 -18.48
CA GLN A 97 -10.87 -10.34 -18.69
C GLN A 97 -11.74 -10.10 -17.43
N LYS A 98 -11.22 -9.40 -16.42
CA LYS A 98 -11.79 -9.44 -15.07
C LYS A 98 -13.07 -8.62 -14.96
N TYR A 99 -13.21 -7.62 -15.82
CA TYR A 99 -14.34 -6.70 -15.87
C TYR A 99 -14.70 -6.38 -17.31
N PRO A 100 -15.98 -6.11 -17.62
CA PRO A 100 -16.39 -5.58 -18.92
C PRO A 100 -15.66 -4.28 -19.26
N LEU A 101 -15.46 -4.00 -20.55
CA LEU A 101 -14.76 -2.80 -21.03
C LEU A 101 -15.33 -1.50 -20.44
N GLN A 102 -16.65 -1.37 -20.40
CA GLN A 102 -17.33 -0.18 -19.86
C GLN A 102 -17.06 0.04 -18.37
N GLU A 103 -17.02 -1.04 -17.57
CA GLU A 103 -16.68 -0.93 -16.16
C GLU A 103 -15.20 -0.53 -15.99
N ASN A 104 -14.30 -1.07 -16.82
CA ASN A 104 -12.91 -0.62 -16.83
C ASN A 104 -12.80 0.87 -17.16
N ILE A 105 -13.49 1.37 -18.19
CA ILE A 105 -13.51 2.80 -18.55
C ILE A 105 -13.99 3.64 -17.36
N ALA A 106 -15.14 3.29 -16.76
CA ALA A 106 -15.68 4.04 -15.61
C ALA A 106 -14.71 4.07 -14.41
N ARG A 107 -13.99 2.97 -14.15
CA ARG A 107 -12.95 2.92 -13.12
C ARG A 107 -11.78 3.85 -13.41
N HIS A 108 -11.36 3.94 -14.67
CA HIS A 108 -10.26 4.82 -15.09
C HIS A 108 -10.66 6.30 -15.11
N ASN A 109 -11.92 6.63 -15.40
CA ASN A 109 -12.44 8.00 -15.27
C ASN A 109 -12.36 8.51 -13.83
N LYS A 110 -12.80 7.70 -12.86
CA LYS A 110 -12.65 8.03 -11.43
C LYS A 110 -11.19 8.24 -11.00
N LEU A 111 -10.25 7.52 -11.63
CA LEU A 111 -8.82 7.74 -11.39
C LEU A 111 -8.35 9.07 -11.97
N SER A 112 -8.82 9.48 -13.15
CA SER A 112 -8.50 10.78 -13.72
C SER A 112 -8.98 11.93 -12.83
N GLU A 113 -10.21 11.85 -12.31
CA GLU A 113 -10.75 12.84 -11.35
C GLU A 113 -9.88 12.94 -10.09
N LEU A 114 -9.47 11.80 -9.55
CA LEU A 114 -8.58 11.75 -8.39
C LEU A 114 -7.21 12.37 -8.69
N ILE A 115 -6.62 12.08 -9.85
CA ILE A 115 -5.33 12.65 -10.26
C ILE A 115 -5.41 14.18 -10.32
N GLU A 116 -6.48 14.70 -10.92
CA GLU A 116 -6.68 16.14 -11.05
C GLU A 116 -6.89 16.81 -9.69
N TYR A 117 -7.71 16.22 -8.82
CA TYR A 117 -7.86 16.68 -7.44
C TYR A 117 -6.52 16.75 -6.69
N LEU A 118 -5.66 15.72 -6.84
CA LEU A 118 -4.35 15.70 -6.18
C LEU A 118 -3.37 16.71 -6.79
N ARG A 119 -3.41 16.95 -8.12
CA ARG A 119 -2.60 17.99 -8.78
C ARG A 119 -2.93 19.39 -8.27
N GLN A 120 -4.18 19.64 -7.91
CA GLN A 120 -4.65 20.91 -7.38
C GLN A 120 -4.34 21.09 -5.88
N GLY A 121 -3.47 20.26 -5.29
CA GLY A 121 -3.10 20.32 -3.87
C GLY A 121 -4.01 19.49 -2.96
N GLY A 122 -4.87 18.64 -3.53
CA GLY A 122 -5.61 17.64 -2.78
C GLY A 122 -4.70 16.61 -2.10
N LYS A 123 -5.25 15.90 -1.11
CA LYS A 123 -4.53 14.83 -0.39
C LYS A 123 -5.26 13.50 -0.45
N PHE A 124 -4.52 12.41 -0.38
CA PHE A 124 -5.14 11.10 -0.28
C PHE A 124 -5.93 10.96 1.02
N LEU A 125 -7.22 10.68 0.87
CA LEU A 125 -8.09 10.31 1.98
C LEU A 125 -7.76 8.90 2.50
N THR A 126 -7.81 8.72 3.80
CA THR A 126 -7.80 7.40 4.44
C THR A 126 -9.05 6.62 4.07
N ARG A 127 -9.02 5.30 4.22
CA ARG A 127 -10.18 4.44 3.95
C ARG A 127 -11.34 4.74 4.90
N ARG A 128 -11.08 5.22 6.12
CA ARG A 128 -12.13 5.68 7.05
C ARG A 128 -12.79 6.98 6.62
N GLU A 129 -12.04 7.91 6.03
CA GLU A 129 -12.59 9.15 5.47
C GLU A 129 -13.44 8.87 4.22
N ILE A 130 -13.08 7.86 3.42
CA ILE A 130 -13.86 7.44 2.24
C ILE A 130 -15.09 6.62 2.64
N GLN A 131 -14.94 5.71 3.61
CA GLN A 131 -15.99 4.80 4.05
C GLN A 131 -16.06 4.79 5.58
N PRO A 132 -17.02 5.52 6.17
CA PRO A 132 -17.26 5.48 7.62
C PRO A 132 -17.44 4.04 8.10
N GLY A 133 -16.80 3.70 9.22
CA GLY A 133 -16.80 2.34 9.77
C GLY A 133 -15.80 1.36 9.13
N ASN A 134 -14.97 1.79 8.17
CA ASN A 134 -13.92 0.94 7.61
C ASN A 134 -12.97 0.42 8.70
N PHE A 135 -12.65 -0.87 8.64
CA PHE A 135 -11.69 -1.48 9.56
C PHE A 135 -10.28 -0.95 9.27
N ARG A 136 -9.86 0.07 10.03
CA ARG A 136 -8.56 0.76 9.86
C ARG A 136 -8.34 1.11 8.38
N GLU A 137 -7.18 0.75 7.82
CA GLU A 137 -6.83 0.97 6.42
C GLU A 137 -7.09 -0.25 5.52
N ASP A 138 -8.13 -1.02 5.82
CA ASP A 138 -8.56 -2.09 4.93
C ASP A 138 -8.93 -1.58 3.53
N GLY A 139 -8.37 -2.23 2.50
CA GLY A 139 -8.45 -1.79 1.10
C GLY A 139 -7.47 -0.66 0.73
N GLY A 140 -6.61 -0.22 1.65
CA GLY A 140 -5.54 0.74 1.40
C GLY A 140 -4.32 0.14 0.67
N VAL A 141 -3.29 0.97 0.49
CA VAL A 141 -1.97 0.54 -0.03
C VAL A 141 -1.31 -0.33 1.03
N LEU A 142 -1.15 -1.63 0.77
CA LEU A 142 -0.64 -2.56 1.79
C LEU A 142 0.88 -2.67 1.69
N VAL A 143 1.57 -2.33 2.79
CA VAL A 143 3.03 -2.25 2.87
C VAL A 143 3.54 -3.14 4.02
N HIS A 144 4.57 -3.91 3.74
CA HIS A 144 5.32 -4.71 4.71
C HIS A 144 6.54 -3.92 5.19
N VAL A 145 7.02 -4.22 6.40
CA VAL A 145 8.19 -3.57 6.98
C VAL A 145 9.31 -4.59 7.11
N GLY A 146 10.39 -4.39 6.35
CA GLY A 146 11.61 -5.21 6.34
C GLY A 146 12.43 -5.05 7.63
N ARG A 147 13.52 -5.81 7.77
CA ARG A 147 14.30 -5.88 9.02
C ARG A 147 14.93 -4.56 9.44
N GLU A 148 15.35 -3.73 8.49
CA GLU A 148 15.96 -2.42 8.74
C GLU A 148 14.93 -1.27 8.66
N GLY A 149 13.64 -1.61 8.52
CA GLY A 149 12.56 -0.63 8.36
C GLY A 149 12.25 -0.30 6.89
N GLU A 150 12.73 -1.08 5.94
CA GLU A 150 12.41 -0.91 4.52
C GLU A 150 10.91 -1.09 4.27
N LEU A 151 10.34 -0.23 3.43
CA LEU A 151 8.94 -0.32 3.04
C LEU A 151 8.79 -1.18 1.79
N ILE A 152 8.19 -2.36 1.93
CA ILE A 152 8.03 -3.35 0.87
C ILE A 152 6.56 -3.40 0.44
N PHE A 153 6.29 -3.02 -0.80
CA PHE A 153 4.95 -3.05 -1.37
C PHE A 153 4.44 -4.49 -1.52
N SER A 154 3.22 -4.75 -1.09
CA SER A 154 2.62 -6.09 -1.19
C SER A 154 1.96 -6.39 -2.55
N GLY A 155 1.79 -5.38 -3.40
CA GLY A 155 1.04 -5.48 -4.66
C GLY A 155 -0.42 -5.03 -4.59
N ASN A 156 -0.94 -4.65 -3.41
CA ASN A 156 -2.31 -4.12 -3.27
C ASN A 156 -2.31 -2.58 -3.14
N GLY A 157 -3.10 -1.91 -3.99
CA GLY A 157 -3.20 -0.44 -4.01
C GLY A 157 -2.23 0.26 -4.97
N TYR A 158 -1.75 -0.43 -6.01
CA TYR A 158 -0.73 0.07 -6.93
C TYR A 158 -1.13 1.38 -7.63
N HIS A 159 -2.41 1.59 -7.98
CA HIS A 159 -2.86 2.86 -8.56
C HIS A 159 -2.55 4.04 -7.63
N ARG A 160 -2.92 3.94 -6.34
CA ARG A 160 -2.71 5.02 -5.37
C ARG A 160 -1.23 5.29 -5.16
N LEU A 161 -0.42 4.24 -5.05
CA LEU A 161 1.03 4.35 -4.88
C LEU A 161 1.69 5.01 -6.11
N ALA A 162 1.37 4.54 -7.32
CA ALA A 162 1.93 5.08 -8.56
C ALA A 162 1.55 6.55 -8.77
N ILE A 163 0.29 6.92 -8.51
CA ILE A 163 -0.17 8.32 -8.57
C ILE A 163 0.59 9.18 -7.55
N ALA A 164 0.71 8.72 -6.30
CA ALA A 164 1.41 9.47 -5.25
C ALA A 164 2.88 9.70 -5.58
N GLN A 165 3.57 8.69 -6.12
CA GLN A 165 4.96 8.82 -6.53
C GLN A 165 5.13 9.72 -7.75
N ALA A 166 4.25 9.61 -8.75
CA ALA A 166 4.34 10.41 -9.98
C ALA A 166 4.05 11.90 -9.74
N LEU A 167 3.16 12.22 -8.80
CA LEU A 167 2.86 13.58 -8.35
C LEU A 167 3.81 14.06 -7.24
N GLU A 168 4.78 13.25 -6.83
CA GLU A 168 5.76 13.58 -5.78
C GLU A 168 5.10 14.07 -4.48
N LEU A 169 3.99 13.45 -4.11
CA LEU A 169 3.26 13.81 -2.90
C LEU A 169 4.14 13.57 -1.66
N PRO A 170 4.09 14.45 -0.65
CA PRO A 170 4.93 14.31 0.54
C PRO A 170 4.52 13.11 1.41
N SER A 171 3.28 12.64 1.28
CA SER A 171 2.73 11.59 2.13
C SER A 171 1.59 10.82 1.46
N ILE A 172 1.49 9.53 1.77
CA ILE A 172 0.36 8.67 1.40
C ILE A 172 -0.07 7.79 2.59
N PRO A 173 -1.39 7.62 2.84
CA PRO A 173 -1.87 6.65 3.81
C PRO A 173 -1.68 5.22 3.29
N VAL A 174 -1.02 4.39 4.11
CA VAL A 174 -0.78 2.97 3.85
C VAL A 174 -1.31 2.11 5.00
N ALA A 175 -1.59 0.85 4.69
CA ALA A 175 -1.98 -0.19 5.62
C ALA A 175 -0.76 -1.02 6.03
N LEU A 176 -0.52 -1.17 7.33
CA LEU A 176 0.51 -2.05 7.86
C LEU A 176 0.20 -3.52 7.55
N GLY A 177 1.10 -4.16 6.82
CA GLY A 177 1.10 -5.60 6.54
C GLY A 177 1.91 -6.38 7.57
N VAL A 178 2.73 -7.32 7.12
CA VAL A 178 3.66 -8.02 8.02
C VAL A 178 4.82 -7.12 8.42
N VAL A 179 5.38 -7.37 9.60
CA VAL A 179 6.55 -6.66 10.13
C VAL A 179 7.64 -7.65 10.45
N HIS A 180 8.87 -7.34 10.06
CA HIS A 180 10.00 -8.18 10.39
C HIS A 180 10.27 -8.14 11.89
N ALA A 181 10.59 -9.28 12.50
CA ALA A 181 10.85 -9.36 13.94
C ALA A 181 11.94 -8.36 14.41
N GLU A 182 12.98 -8.18 13.59
CA GLU A 182 14.05 -7.22 13.88
C GLU A 182 13.55 -5.78 13.93
N ALA A 183 12.71 -5.33 12.98
CA ALA A 183 12.20 -3.97 12.98
C ALA A 183 11.34 -3.64 14.21
N VAL A 184 10.73 -4.66 14.83
CA VAL A 184 10.05 -4.50 16.13
C VAL A 184 11.09 -4.37 17.26
N ARG A 185 12.11 -5.23 17.28
CA ARG A 185 13.15 -5.25 18.33
C ARG A 185 14.02 -3.99 18.32
N SER A 186 14.44 -3.54 17.15
CA SER A 186 15.32 -2.39 16.95
C SER A 186 14.58 -1.05 17.05
N GLY A 187 13.24 -1.05 17.14
CA GLY A 187 12.43 0.17 17.24
C GLY A 187 12.12 0.83 15.89
N LYS A 188 12.59 0.28 14.76
CA LYS A 188 12.32 0.82 13.41
C LYS A 188 10.84 0.95 13.07
N LEU A 189 10.01 -0.02 13.47
CA LEU A 189 8.56 0.10 13.31
C LEU A 189 8.01 1.33 14.03
N ARG A 190 8.50 1.60 15.25
CA ARG A 190 8.03 2.73 16.06
C ARG A 190 8.41 4.06 15.41
N GLU A 191 9.62 4.17 14.87
CA GLU A 191 10.07 5.35 14.10
C GLU A 191 9.11 5.61 12.93
N LEU A 192 8.80 4.57 12.14
CA LEU A 192 7.87 4.68 11.00
C LEU A 192 6.46 5.10 11.41
N MET A 193 5.95 4.60 12.55
CA MET A 193 4.61 4.91 13.04
C MET A 193 4.47 6.32 13.64
N GLN A 194 5.59 6.98 13.97
CA GLN A 194 5.61 8.34 14.53
C GLN A 194 5.61 9.44 13.47
N HIS A 195 5.80 9.11 12.19
CA HIS A 195 5.77 10.11 11.13
C HIS A 195 4.39 10.79 11.03
N PRO A 196 4.33 12.12 11.21
CA PRO A 196 3.06 12.85 11.17
C PRO A 196 2.48 12.87 9.76
N ARG A 197 1.16 13.12 9.69
CA ARG A 197 0.52 13.63 8.46
C ARG A 197 1.24 14.92 8.09
N ALA A 198 1.93 14.95 6.95
CA ALA A 198 2.38 16.20 6.34
C ALA A 198 1.16 17.05 5.96
#